data_AF-A0A3C0EK25-F1
#
_entry.id   AF-A0A3C0EK25-F1
#
_cell.length_a   1.000
_cell.length_b   1.000
_cell.length_c   1.000
_cell.angle_alpha   90.00
_cell.angle_beta   90.00
_cell.angle_gamma   90.00
#
_symmetry.space_group_name_H-M   'P 1'
#
loop_
_entity.id
_entity.type
_entity.pdbx_description
1 polymer ?
#
loop_
_entity_poly.entity_id
_entity_poly.type
_entity_poly.pdbx_seq_one_letter_code
_entity_poly.pdbx_strand_id
1 'polypeptide(L)'
;MYPKRKGFTLIELLVVISIISLLISILLPALGKARERSRQIKCAKNLHSLGLAQTLYAMDYKCYTAPESDIAEPWNQHWWPHKIRTYLGDNRIPTSWSTGRELMKTPALSCPTLSNPGTYNYAYAINAFEALALSPYNMSPIRHVTSYLYQAQPESQPKGVGASKILFMSEMGHDYTANEVTPTSIRNRDLYEGSPGLMTGDWRHSNSKNALMFDSHVQVIQPGQVTWQLFLQ
;
A
#
# COMPACT_ATOMS: atom_id res chain seq x y z
N MET A 1 -39.81 -57.58 -17.57
CA MET A 1 -39.92 -57.40 -16.11
C MET A 1 -39.12 -56.17 -15.73
N TYR A 2 -39.78 -55.02 -15.53
CA TYR A 2 -39.05 -53.78 -15.22
C TYR A 2 -38.62 -53.78 -13.74
N PRO A 3 -37.33 -53.58 -13.44
CA PRO A 3 -36.86 -53.54 -12.06
C PRO A 3 -37.54 -52.40 -11.31
N LYS A 4 -38.11 -52.70 -10.13
CA LYS A 4 -38.67 -51.68 -9.23
C LYS A 4 -37.57 -50.68 -8.89
N ARG A 5 -37.74 -49.42 -9.32
CA ARG A 5 -36.83 -48.34 -8.93
C ARG A 5 -36.93 -48.16 -7.41
N LYS A 6 -35.80 -48.25 -6.71
CA LYS A 6 -35.72 -47.89 -5.29
C LYS A 6 -35.95 -46.38 -5.17
N GLY A 7 -36.96 -45.97 -4.39
CA GLY A 7 -37.20 -44.56 -4.08
C GLY A 7 -36.21 -44.08 -3.03
N PHE A 8 -35.78 -42.82 -3.15
CA PHE A 8 -34.93 -42.17 -2.15
C PHE A 8 -35.76 -41.88 -0.90
N THR A 9 -35.27 -42.26 0.28
CA THR A 9 -35.96 -41.99 1.54
C THR A 9 -35.62 -40.59 2.05
N LEU A 10 -36.53 -39.98 2.82
CA LEU A 10 -36.30 -38.68 3.47
C LEU A 10 -35.06 -38.70 4.38
N ILE A 11 -34.79 -39.84 5.05
CA ILE A 11 -33.65 -39.97 5.96
C ILE A 11 -32.32 -40.00 5.22
N GLU A 12 -32.25 -40.68 4.06
CA GLU A 12 -31.04 -40.67 3.21
C GLU A 12 -30.72 -39.25 2.73
N LEU A 13 -31.74 -38.47 2.36
CA LEU A 13 -31.53 -37.09 1.94
C LEU A 13 -31.05 -36.21 3.12
N LEU A 14 -31.63 -36.41 4.30
CA LEU A 14 -31.30 -35.64 5.50
C LEU A 14 -29.85 -35.87 5.94
N VAL A 15 -29.37 -37.12 5.97
CA VAL A 15 -27.98 -37.43 6.33
C VAL A 15 -26.99 -36.79 5.36
N VAL A 16 -27.30 -36.80 4.06
CA VAL A 16 -26.42 -36.20 3.04
C VAL A 16 -26.30 -34.69 3.22
N ILE A 17 -27.42 -33.97 3.41
CA ILE A 17 -27.35 -32.52 3.62
C ILE A 17 -26.66 -32.17 4.94
N SER A 18 -26.80 -33.00 5.99
CA SER A 18 -26.10 -32.83 7.26
C SER A 18 -24.58 -32.99 7.11
N ILE A 19 -24.13 -33.95 6.31
CA ILE A 19 -22.70 -34.12 6.03
C ILE A 19 -22.17 -32.96 5.18
N ILE A 20 -22.89 -32.54 4.14
CA ILE A 20 -22.49 -31.41 3.29
C ILE A 20 -22.40 -30.11 4.12
N SER A 21 -23.38 -29.83 4.99
CA SER A 21 -23.36 -28.63 5.83
C SER A 21 -22.19 -28.63 6.82
N LEU A 22 -21.87 -29.79 7.41
CA LEU A 22 -20.69 -29.95 8.26
C LEU A 22 -19.39 -29.68 7.48
N LEU A 23 -19.24 -30.26 6.29
CA LEU A 23 -18.05 -30.03 5.45
C LEU A 23 -17.90 -28.56 5.05
N ILE A 24 -18.98 -27.90 4.62
CA ILE A 24 -18.97 -26.48 4.25
C ILE A 24 -18.61 -25.60 5.45
N SER A 25 -19.10 -25.93 6.66
CA SER A 25 -18.81 -25.15 7.87
C SER A 25 -17.31 -25.07 8.19
N ILE A 26 -16.55 -26.12 7.86
CA ILE A 26 -15.10 -26.16 8.03
C ILE A 26 -14.37 -25.51 6.84
N LEU A 27 -14.94 -25.61 5.62
CA LEU A 27 -14.32 -25.11 4.40
C LEU A 27 -14.37 -23.58 4.27
N LEU A 28 -15.48 -22.95 4.66
CA LEU A 28 -15.69 -21.50 4.47
C LEU A 28 -14.66 -20.62 5.21
N PRO A 29 -14.33 -20.88 6.49
CA PRO A 29 -13.29 -20.11 7.19
C PRO A 29 -11.91 -20.26 6.53
N ALA A 30 -11.57 -21.46 6.06
CA ALA A 30 -10.30 -21.73 5.39
C ALA A 30 -10.20 -20.97 4.05
N LEU A 31 -11.28 -20.96 3.26
CA LEU A 31 -11.34 -20.24 1.99
C LEU A 31 -11.26 -18.71 2.20
N GLY A 32 -11.89 -18.20 3.26
CA GLY A 32 -11.76 -16.78 3.65
C GLY A 32 -10.31 -16.38 3.91
N LYS A 33 -9.59 -17.14 4.73
CA LYS A 33 -8.17 -16.90 5.02
C LYS A 33 -7.29 -17.03 3.77
N ALA A 34 -7.57 -18.00 2.90
CA ALA A 34 -6.82 -18.18 1.65
C ALA A 34 -7.00 -17.00 0.69
N ARG A 35 -8.24 -16.50 0.53
CA ARG A 35 -8.54 -15.31 -0.28
C ARG A 35 -7.83 -14.07 0.26
N GLU A 36 -7.80 -13.89 1.58
CA GLU A 36 -7.13 -12.75 2.18
C GLU A 36 -5.62 -12.79 2.01
N ARG A 37 -4.99 -13.97 2.20
CA ARG A 37 -3.57 -14.16 1.86
C ARG A 37 -3.26 -13.86 0.40
N SER A 38 -4.14 -14.27 -0.53
CA SER A 38 -3.97 -13.96 -1.95
C SER A 38 -4.01 -12.45 -2.23
N ARG A 39 -4.93 -11.73 -1.57
CA ARG A 39 -5.00 -10.26 -1.65
C ARG A 39 -3.75 -9.61 -1.09
N GLN A 40 -3.24 -10.09 0.04
CA GLN A 40 -2.00 -9.63 0.64
C GLN A 40 -0.79 -9.84 -0.28
N ILE A 41 -0.66 -11.02 -0.90
CA ILE A 41 0.39 -11.32 -1.88
C ILE A 41 0.31 -10.39 -3.10
N LYS A 42 -0.91 -10.12 -3.59
CA LYS A 42 -1.11 -9.18 -4.70
C LYS A 42 -0.68 -7.76 -4.32
N CYS A 43 -1.01 -7.29 -3.11
CA CYS A 43 -0.57 -6.00 -2.61
C CYS A 43 0.98 -5.94 -2.47
N ALA A 44 1.61 -6.99 -1.95
CA ALA A 44 3.07 -7.08 -1.87
C ALA A 44 3.74 -7.03 -3.26
N LYS A 45 3.16 -7.73 -4.25
CA LYS A 45 3.63 -7.65 -5.66
C LYS A 45 3.51 -6.23 -6.22
N ASN A 46 2.43 -5.52 -5.90
CA ASN A 46 2.24 -4.14 -6.33
C ASN A 46 3.32 -3.23 -5.73
N LEU A 47 3.57 -3.32 -4.43
CA LEU A 47 4.67 -2.59 -3.76
C LEU A 47 6.04 -2.89 -4.37
N HIS A 48 6.34 -4.15 -4.66
CA HIS A 48 7.57 -4.51 -5.36
C HIS A 48 7.65 -3.87 -6.75
N SER A 49 6.55 -3.85 -7.50
CA SER A 49 6.50 -3.19 -8.83
C SER A 49 6.70 -1.68 -8.72
N LEU A 50 6.17 -1.06 -7.66
CA LEU A 50 6.40 0.34 -7.35
C LEU A 50 7.86 0.60 -6.95
N GLY A 51 8.48 -0.28 -6.17
CA GLY A 51 9.90 -0.21 -5.83
C GLY A 51 10.80 -0.24 -7.05
N LEU A 52 10.55 -1.16 -7.99
CA LEU A 52 11.28 -1.19 -9.27
C LEU A 52 11.11 0.11 -10.06
N ALA A 53 9.87 0.62 -10.13
CA ALA A 53 9.60 1.86 -10.83
C ALA A 53 10.28 3.08 -10.17
N GLN A 54 10.38 3.10 -8.83
CA GLN A 54 11.17 4.07 -8.08
C GLN A 54 12.66 3.98 -8.41
N THR A 55 13.21 2.77 -8.48
CA THR A 55 14.61 2.56 -8.87
C THR A 55 14.87 3.10 -10.28
N LEU A 56 13.99 2.79 -11.24
CA LEU A 56 14.13 3.32 -12.61
C LEU A 56 14.05 4.85 -12.64
N TYR A 57 13.09 5.43 -11.93
CA TYR A 57 13.00 6.89 -11.77
C TYR A 57 14.30 7.48 -11.18
N ALA A 58 14.85 6.84 -10.15
CA ALA A 58 16.06 7.33 -9.51
C ALA A 58 17.32 7.17 -10.37
N MET A 59 17.35 6.21 -11.30
CA MET A 59 18.44 6.11 -12.28
C MET A 59 18.47 7.34 -13.21
N ASP A 60 17.31 7.83 -13.62
CA ASP A 60 17.14 8.98 -14.51
C ASP A 60 17.34 10.32 -13.78
N TYR A 61 16.77 10.45 -12.58
CA TYR A 61 16.70 11.73 -11.86
C TYR A 61 17.64 11.84 -10.64
N LYS A 62 18.41 10.79 -10.35
CA LYS A 62 19.34 10.69 -9.21
C LYS A 62 18.69 10.80 -7.83
N CYS A 63 17.38 10.70 -7.74
CA CYS A 63 16.63 10.68 -6.49
C CYS A 63 15.33 9.88 -6.64
N TYR A 64 14.81 9.34 -5.54
CA TYR A 64 13.46 8.83 -5.48
C TYR A 64 12.44 9.98 -5.58
N THR A 65 11.22 9.66 -5.99
CA THR A 65 10.17 10.68 -6.07
C THR A 65 9.83 11.23 -4.68
N ALA A 66 9.50 12.52 -4.61
CA ALA A 66 8.97 13.12 -3.39
C ALA A 66 7.48 12.80 -3.24
N PRO A 67 6.95 12.67 -2.02
CA PRO A 67 5.51 12.49 -1.82
C PRO A 67 4.68 13.58 -2.50
N GLU A 68 5.13 14.83 -2.41
CA GLU A 68 4.55 16.01 -3.03
C GLU A 68 5.68 16.99 -3.36
N SER A 69 5.42 17.96 -4.23
CA SER A 69 6.38 19.02 -4.58
C SER A 69 5.70 20.37 -4.55
N ASP A 70 6.43 21.42 -4.14
CA ASP A 70 5.96 22.81 -4.21
C ASP A 70 5.81 23.32 -5.65
N ILE A 71 6.26 22.55 -6.64
CA ILE A 71 6.10 22.89 -8.06
C ILE A 71 4.63 22.71 -8.43
N ALA A 72 3.92 23.82 -8.67
CA ALA A 72 2.56 23.77 -9.17
C ALA A 72 2.52 23.32 -10.65
N GLU A 73 2.25 22.04 -10.89
CA GLU A 73 1.90 21.52 -12.23
C GLU A 73 0.39 21.26 -12.35
N PRO A 74 -0.23 21.47 -13.54
CA PRO A 74 -1.64 21.21 -13.76
C PRO A 74 -2.05 19.78 -13.35
N TRP A 75 -3.16 19.65 -12.62
CA TRP A 75 -3.72 18.37 -12.16
C TRP A 75 -2.75 17.51 -11.35
N ASN A 76 -1.81 18.14 -10.63
CA ASN A 76 -0.84 17.50 -9.74
C ASN A 76 0.11 16.51 -10.44
N GLN A 77 0.47 16.76 -11.69
CA GLN A 77 1.45 15.94 -12.45
C GLN A 77 2.82 15.81 -11.78
N HIS A 78 3.15 16.71 -10.87
CA HIS A 78 4.39 16.72 -10.10
C HIS A 78 4.40 15.66 -8.98
N TRP A 79 3.25 15.13 -8.57
CA TRP A 79 3.15 14.16 -7.47
C TRP A 79 3.72 12.80 -7.85
N TRP A 80 4.28 12.09 -6.86
CA TRP A 80 4.96 10.81 -7.09
C TRP A 80 4.15 9.79 -7.90
N PRO A 81 2.83 9.61 -7.72
CA PRO A 81 2.14 8.55 -8.45
C PRO A 81 2.07 8.85 -9.95
N HIS A 82 1.93 10.13 -10.31
CA HIS A 82 1.94 10.59 -11.69
C HIS A 82 3.31 10.50 -12.34
N LYS A 83 4.39 10.65 -11.56
CA LYS A 83 5.77 10.43 -12.04
C LYS A 83 6.13 8.95 -12.15
N ILE A 84 5.60 8.09 -11.28
CA ILE A 84 5.93 6.66 -11.28
C ILE A 84 5.14 5.85 -12.29
N ARG A 85 3.88 6.22 -12.59
CA ARG A 85 3.08 5.49 -13.59
C ARG A 85 3.72 5.43 -14.98
N THR A 86 4.55 6.40 -15.34
CA THR A 86 5.28 6.40 -16.63
C THR A 86 6.26 5.23 -16.70
N TYR A 87 6.89 4.90 -15.57
CA TYR A 87 7.76 3.73 -15.40
C TYR A 87 6.99 2.41 -15.23
N LEU A 88 5.68 2.48 -15.01
CA LEU A 88 4.77 1.33 -15.03
C LEU A 88 4.15 1.09 -16.42
N GLY A 89 4.54 1.88 -17.43
CA GLY A 89 4.11 1.74 -18.82
C GLY A 89 2.97 2.67 -19.27
N ASP A 90 2.50 3.59 -18.42
CA ASP A 90 1.46 4.57 -18.77
C ASP A 90 2.01 5.99 -18.82
N ASN A 91 2.32 6.47 -20.03
CA ASN A 91 2.92 7.78 -20.28
C ASN A 91 1.90 8.89 -20.61
N ARG A 92 0.59 8.62 -20.52
CA ARG A 92 -0.45 9.59 -20.92
C ARG A 92 -0.46 10.81 -20.02
N ILE A 93 -0.36 12.04 -20.52
CA ILE A 93 -0.39 13.22 -19.64
C ILE A 93 -1.86 13.55 -19.29
N PRO A 94 -2.23 13.77 -18.00
CA PRO A 94 -3.58 14.18 -17.66
C PRO A 94 -3.89 15.52 -18.33
N THR A 95 -5.13 15.70 -18.78
CA THR A 95 -5.63 16.95 -19.40
C THR A 95 -6.75 17.59 -18.59
N SER A 96 -7.15 16.96 -17.49
CA SER A 96 -8.21 17.40 -16.58
C SER A 96 -8.09 16.68 -15.23
N TRP A 97 -8.80 17.15 -14.20
CA TRP A 97 -8.89 16.47 -12.90
C TRP A 97 -9.56 15.09 -13.00
N SER A 98 -10.49 14.88 -13.93
CA SER A 98 -11.09 13.57 -14.16
C SER A 98 -10.09 12.61 -14.79
N THR A 99 -9.36 13.06 -15.81
CA THR A 99 -8.30 12.26 -16.45
C THR A 99 -7.19 11.93 -15.46
N GLY A 100 -6.75 12.88 -14.63
CA GLY A 100 -5.78 12.62 -13.56
C GLY A 100 -6.23 11.49 -12.64
N ARG A 101 -7.47 11.56 -12.13
CA ARG A 101 -8.07 10.51 -11.29
C ARG A 101 -8.23 9.16 -11.99
N GLU A 102 -8.43 9.15 -13.30
CA GLU A 102 -8.54 7.91 -14.09
C GLU A 102 -7.17 7.23 -14.23
N LEU A 103 -6.13 7.99 -14.60
CA LEU A 103 -4.76 7.47 -14.76
C LEU A 103 -4.22 6.84 -13.47
N MET A 104 -4.69 7.35 -12.34
CA MET A 104 -4.34 6.87 -11.01
C MET A 104 -4.94 5.50 -10.66
N LYS A 105 -5.95 5.02 -11.40
CA LYS A 105 -6.48 3.64 -11.32
C LYS A 105 -5.54 2.60 -11.93
N THR A 106 -4.24 2.87 -11.95
CA THR A 106 -3.21 1.93 -12.39
C THR A 106 -3.21 0.73 -11.44
N PRO A 107 -3.25 -0.53 -11.92
CA PRO A 107 -3.34 -1.71 -11.06
C PRO A 107 -2.25 -1.79 -9.97
N ALA A 108 -1.03 -1.36 -10.28
CA ALA A 108 0.08 -1.34 -9.32
C ALA A 108 -0.03 -0.26 -8.23
N LEU A 109 -0.83 0.80 -8.45
CA LEU A 109 -1.12 1.83 -7.45
C LEU A 109 -2.34 1.48 -6.57
N SER A 110 -3.02 0.37 -6.87
CA SER A 110 -4.23 -0.05 -6.16
C SER A 110 -3.96 -1.21 -5.20
N CYS A 111 -4.63 -1.22 -4.05
CA CYS A 111 -4.66 -2.37 -3.14
C CYS A 111 -6.02 -3.07 -3.27
N PRO A 112 -6.08 -4.41 -3.43
CA PRO A 112 -7.33 -5.14 -3.66
C PRO A 112 -8.32 -5.09 -2.48
N THR A 113 -7.87 -4.69 -1.30
CA THR A 113 -8.68 -4.54 -0.08
C THR A 113 -9.06 -3.08 0.20
N LEU A 114 -8.58 -2.12 -0.59
CA LEU A 114 -8.97 -0.72 -0.46
C LEU A 114 -10.44 -0.55 -0.85
N SER A 115 -11.28 -0.21 0.13
CA SER A 115 -12.72 0.00 -0.08
C SER A 115 -13.02 1.41 -0.60
N ASN A 116 -12.31 2.43 -0.11
CA ASN A 116 -12.49 3.81 -0.51
C ASN A 116 -11.13 4.48 -0.80
N PRO A 117 -10.74 4.61 -2.07
CA PRO A 117 -9.48 5.25 -2.43
C PRO A 117 -9.55 6.78 -2.38
N GLY A 118 -10.71 7.33 -2.03
CA GLY A 118 -10.96 8.74 -1.88
C GLY A 118 -10.72 9.55 -3.15
N THR A 119 -10.27 10.80 -2.97
CA THR A 119 -10.20 11.76 -4.09
C THR A 119 -9.24 11.32 -5.22
N TYR A 120 -8.14 10.63 -4.90
CA TYR A 120 -7.04 10.42 -5.84
C TYR A 120 -6.89 9.00 -6.40
N ASN A 121 -7.74 8.03 -6.03
CA ASN A 121 -7.80 6.68 -6.63
C ASN A 121 -6.55 5.78 -6.49
N TYR A 122 -5.72 5.94 -5.46
CA TYR A 122 -4.57 5.06 -5.18
C TYR A 122 -4.44 4.67 -3.70
N ALA A 123 -3.60 3.69 -3.40
CA ALA A 123 -3.58 2.97 -2.13
C ALA A 123 -2.35 3.18 -1.23
N TYR A 124 -1.27 3.76 -1.76
CA TYR A 124 0.05 3.75 -1.14
C TYR A 124 0.56 5.17 -0.88
N ALA A 125 1.53 5.32 0.03
CA ALA A 125 2.35 6.53 0.18
C ALA A 125 3.81 6.20 0.10
N ILE A 126 4.59 7.28 0.02
CA ILE A 126 6.02 7.27 0.21
C ILE A 126 6.37 7.99 1.52
N ASN A 127 7.42 7.54 2.18
CA ASN A 127 8.03 8.23 3.31
C ASN A 127 8.50 9.64 2.90
N ALA A 128 8.25 10.64 3.75
CA ALA A 128 8.73 12.01 3.53
C ALA A 128 10.23 12.19 3.83
N PHE A 129 10.90 11.18 4.39
CA PHE A 129 12.31 11.13 4.76
C PHE A 129 12.82 12.25 5.68
N GLU A 130 11.97 13.17 6.12
CA GLU A 130 12.33 14.29 6.99
C GLU A 130 13.06 13.84 8.26
N ALA A 131 12.49 12.87 8.99
CA ALA A 131 13.11 12.34 10.22
C ALA A 131 14.48 11.67 9.98
N LEU A 132 14.75 11.24 8.75
CA LEU A 132 16.00 10.58 8.36
C LEU A 132 17.04 11.56 7.80
N ALA A 133 16.56 12.58 7.10
CA ALA A 133 17.37 13.68 6.59
C ALA A 133 17.95 14.50 7.75
N LEU A 134 17.14 14.68 8.80
CA LEU A 134 17.51 15.46 9.97
C LEU A 134 18.26 14.59 11.00
N SER A 135 19.10 15.25 11.81
CA SER A 135 19.87 14.64 12.91
C SER A 135 18.98 13.77 13.82
N PRO A 136 19.39 12.58 14.27
CA PRO A 136 20.77 12.04 14.31
C PRO A 136 21.19 11.19 13.10
N TYR A 137 20.27 10.88 12.17
CA TYR A 137 20.52 9.90 11.11
C TYR A 137 21.28 10.46 9.92
N ASN A 138 21.09 11.75 9.64
CA ASN A 138 21.85 12.56 8.68
C ASN A 138 22.06 11.86 7.33
N MET A 139 20.97 11.33 6.78
CA MET A 139 20.92 10.69 5.46
C MET A 139 21.31 11.72 4.39
N SER A 140 22.36 11.43 3.59
CA SER A 140 22.96 12.37 2.63
C SER A 140 23.36 11.65 1.32
N PRO A 141 23.24 12.27 0.12
CA PRO A 141 22.67 13.58 -0.14
C PRO A 141 21.15 13.46 -0.34
N ILE A 142 20.43 14.47 0.12
CA ILE A 142 18.97 14.56 0.02
C ILE A 142 18.64 15.85 -0.69
N ARG A 143 17.64 15.81 -1.57
CA ARG A 143 17.12 17.03 -2.21
C ARG A 143 15.96 17.56 -1.37
N HIS A 144 16.12 18.77 -0.85
CA HIS A 144 15.05 19.50 -0.19
C HIS A 144 14.01 19.89 -1.23
N VAL A 145 12.76 19.49 -1.01
CA VAL A 145 11.65 19.83 -1.92
C VAL A 145 10.87 20.99 -1.34
N THR A 146 10.50 20.87 -0.06
CA THR A 146 9.72 21.84 0.72
C THR A 146 10.19 21.76 2.18
N SER A 147 9.75 22.67 3.06
CA SER A 147 10.15 22.70 4.48
C SER A 147 9.98 21.38 5.25
N TYR A 148 9.09 20.49 4.79
CA TYR A 148 8.74 19.22 5.47
C TYR A 148 8.88 17.98 4.58
N LEU A 149 9.33 18.13 3.33
CA LEU A 149 9.38 17.03 2.36
C LEU A 149 10.75 16.92 1.69
N TYR A 150 11.31 15.72 1.76
CA TYR A 150 12.67 15.41 1.33
C TYR A 150 12.67 14.26 0.34
N GLN A 151 13.56 14.31 -0.66
CA GLN A 151 13.84 13.19 -1.57
C GLN A 151 15.11 12.47 -1.14
N ALA A 152 15.00 11.17 -0.93
CA ALA A 152 16.16 10.31 -0.74
C ALA A 152 16.84 10.00 -2.08
N GLN A 153 18.16 9.95 -2.08
CA GLN A 153 18.94 9.38 -3.18
C GLN A 153 19.17 7.88 -2.96
N PRO A 154 19.35 7.07 -4.02
CA PRO A 154 19.63 5.63 -3.88
C PRO A 154 20.85 5.32 -3.00
N GLU A 155 21.85 6.20 -2.99
CA GLU A 155 23.10 6.04 -2.25
C GLU A 155 22.97 6.48 -0.78
N SER A 156 21.86 7.11 -0.41
CA SER A 156 21.67 7.69 0.92
C SER A 156 21.50 6.58 1.96
N GLN A 157 22.34 6.59 2.99
CA GLN A 157 22.26 5.62 4.08
C GLN A 157 22.31 6.34 5.44
N PRO A 158 21.29 6.18 6.29
CA PRO A 158 21.31 6.76 7.62
C PRO A 158 22.26 6.02 8.56
N LYS A 159 22.87 6.76 9.48
CA LYS A 159 23.77 6.17 10.48
C LYS A 159 22.96 5.48 11.59
N GLY A 160 23.23 4.20 11.83
CA GLY A 160 22.66 3.47 12.99
C GLY A 160 21.32 2.77 12.74
N VAL A 161 20.74 2.89 11.53
CA VAL A 161 19.58 2.11 11.13
C VAL A 161 19.83 1.52 9.73
N GLY A 162 19.70 0.20 9.61
CA GLY A 162 19.83 -0.46 8.31
C GLY A 162 18.65 -0.14 7.39
N ALA A 163 18.90 -0.01 6.09
CA ALA A 163 17.87 0.28 5.08
C ALA A 163 16.68 -0.72 5.12
N SER A 164 16.94 -1.97 5.49
CA SER A 164 15.93 -3.01 5.68
C SER A 164 14.93 -2.72 6.81
N LYS A 165 15.25 -1.83 7.74
CA LYS A 165 14.37 -1.44 8.84
C LYS A 165 13.59 -0.15 8.55
N ILE A 166 13.89 0.52 7.43
CA ILE A 166 13.32 1.83 7.10
C ILE A 166 12.12 1.64 6.19
N LEU A 167 10.96 2.13 6.63
CA LEU A 167 9.77 2.20 5.80
C LEU A 167 10.02 3.12 4.60
N PHE A 168 9.86 2.61 3.37
CA PHE A 168 9.96 3.43 2.17
C PHE A 168 8.58 3.74 1.59
N MET A 169 7.78 2.72 1.30
CA MET A 169 6.42 2.88 0.82
C MET A 169 5.50 1.92 1.55
N SER A 170 4.29 2.35 1.88
CA SER A 170 3.33 1.46 2.51
C SER A 170 1.91 1.94 2.32
N GLU A 171 1.01 1.04 2.67
CA GLU A 171 -0.40 1.27 2.80
C GLU A 171 -0.72 2.39 3.81
N MET A 172 -1.37 3.44 3.34
CA MET A 172 -1.84 4.51 4.22
C MET A 172 -3.19 4.24 4.84
N GLY A 173 -3.40 4.99 5.91
CA GLY A 173 -4.69 5.21 6.52
C GLY A 173 -5.62 6.11 5.72
N HIS A 174 -6.82 6.27 6.27
CA HIS A 174 -7.87 7.16 5.78
C HIS A 174 -8.13 8.27 6.81
N ASP A 175 -8.22 9.52 6.36
CA ASP A 175 -8.58 10.68 7.19
C ASP A 175 -10.12 10.81 7.30
N TYR A 176 -10.65 10.89 8.52
CA TYR A 176 -12.09 11.05 8.79
C TYR A 176 -12.55 12.52 8.77
N THR A 177 -11.62 13.48 8.83
CA THR A 177 -11.92 14.90 9.06
C THR A 177 -12.02 15.70 7.77
N ALA A 178 -11.31 15.29 6.72
CA ALA A 178 -11.29 15.93 5.41
C ALA A 178 -11.68 14.94 4.31
N ASN A 179 -12.98 14.84 4.00
CA ASN A 179 -13.58 14.22 2.80
C ASN A 179 -12.61 13.35 1.95
N GLU A 180 -12.22 12.18 2.48
CA GLU A 180 -11.55 11.11 1.73
C GLU A 180 -10.17 11.47 1.11
N VAL A 181 -9.35 12.31 1.75
CA VAL A 181 -7.97 12.51 1.29
C VAL A 181 -7.07 11.45 1.90
N THR A 182 -6.63 10.49 1.07
CA THR A 182 -5.42 9.70 1.36
C THR A 182 -4.22 10.64 1.23
N PRO A 183 -3.41 10.85 2.28
CA PRO A 183 -2.20 11.67 2.18
C PRO A 183 -1.30 11.13 1.07
N THR A 184 -0.37 11.89 0.51
CA THR A 184 0.64 11.31 -0.41
C THR A 184 1.86 10.78 0.35
N SER A 185 1.99 11.16 1.62
CA SER A 185 3.21 11.06 2.43
C SER A 185 3.00 10.37 3.77
N ILE A 186 3.92 9.49 4.16
CA ILE A 186 4.04 9.00 5.54
C ILE A 186 5.13 9.82 6.25
N ARG A 187 4.77 10.60 7.26
CA ARG A 187 5.70 11.53 7.94
C ARG A 187 6.16 11.05 9.32
N ASN A 188 5.32 10.28 10.01
CA ASN A 188 5.61 9.74 11.33
C ASN A 188 4.73 8.51 11.62
N ARG A 189 5.00 7.84 12.74
CA ARG A 189 4.24 6.67 13.18
C ARG A 189 2.74 6.95 13.32
N ASP A 190 2.34 8.07 13.89
CA ASP A 190 0.92 8.34 14.19
C ASP A 190 0.08 8.48 12.94
N LEU A 191 0.64 9.07 11.87
CA LEU A 191 0.00 9.02 10.56
C LEU A 191 -0.03 7.57 10.04
N TYR A 192 1.05 6.82 10.18
CA TYR A 192 1.11 5.45 9.66
C TYR A 192 0.17 4.44 10.36
N GLU A 193 0.22 4.38 11.70
CA GLU A 193 -0.53 3.43 12.54
C GLU A 193 -1.93 3.95 12.91
N GLY A 194 -2.15 5.26 12.76
CA GLY A 194 -3.38 5.96 13.11
C GLY A 194 -3.27 6.70 14.44
N SER A 195 -3.91 7.88 14.50
CA SER A 195 -4.07 8.69 15.69
C SER A 195 -5.45 9.35 15.71
N PRO A 196 -6.14 9.37 16.87
CA PRO A 196 -7.42 10.06 17.02
C PRO A 196 -7.35 11.50 16.52
N GLY A 197 -8.32 11.89 15.67
CA GLY A 197 -8.42 13.24 15.11
C GLY A 197 -7.45 13.57 13.97
N LEU A 198 -6.57 12.65 13.57
CA LEU A 198 -5.59 12.87 12.49
C LEU A 198 -5.73 11.85 11.34
N MET A 199 -5.66 10.55 11.63
CA MET A 199 -5.75 9.50 10.60
C MET A 199 -6.10 8.16 11.24
N THR A 200 -6.81 7.30 10.51
CA THR A 200 -7.04 5.91 10.92
C THR A 200 -6.00 5.01 10.28
N GLY A 201 -5.29 4.19 11.04
CA GLY A 201 -4.45 3.15 10.44
C GLY A 201 -5.32 2.11 9.76
N ASP A 202 -5.40 2.16 8.42
CA ASP A 202 -6.18 1.20 7.64
C ASP A 202 -5.38 -0.12 7.48
N TRP A 203 -5.56 -1.06 8.41
CA TRP A 203 -4.83 -2.34 8.50
C TRP A 203 -5.46 -3.43 7.62
N ARG A 204 -5.48 -3.20 6.30
CA ARG A 204 -6.33 -3.88 5.32
C ARG A 204 -6.11 -5.39 5.16
N HIS A 205 -5.02 -5.96 5.65
CA HIS A 205 -4.69 -7.39 5.48
C HIS A 205 -4.74 -8.17 6.79
N SER A 206 -5.95 -8.39 7.33
CA SER A 206 -6.14 -9.09 8.61
C SER A 206 -5.31 -8.47 9.75
N ASN A 207 -5.49 -7.17 9.99
CA ASN A 207 -4.74 -6.40 10.99
C ASN A 207 -3.22 -6.33 10.70
N SER A 208 -2.86 -6.23 9.42
CA SER A 208 -1.49 -6.03 8.96
C SER A 208 -1.45 -5.16 7.70
N LYS A 209 -0.27 -4.62 7.40
CA LYS A 209 0.03 -3.82 6.21
C LYS A 209 1.25 -4.40 5.50
N ASN A 210 1.28 -4.35 4.18
CA ASN A 210 2.53 -4.57 3.46
C ASN A 210 3.30 -3.26 3.35
N ALA A 211 4.60 -3.33 3.56
CA ALA A 211 5.51 -2.21 3.47
C ALA A 211 6.70 -2.57 2.59
N LEU A 212 6.97 -1.73 1.60
CA LEU A 212 8.24 -1.70 0.91
C LEU A 212 9.26 -1.01 1.82
N MET A 213 10.35 -1.70 2.09
CA MET A 213 11.47 -1.20 2.86
C MET A 213 12.45 -0.48 1.94
N PHE A 214 13.35 0.33 2.49
CA PHE A 214 14.24 1.20 1.72
C PHE A 214 15.29 0.44 0.89
N ASP A 215 15.60 -0.80 1.27
CA ASP A 215 16.41 -1.75 0.48
C ASP A 215 15.57 -2.55 -0.55
N SER A 216 14.32 -2.15 -0.79
CA SER A 216 13.38 -2.71 -1.78
C SER A 216 12.78 -4.08 -1.46
N HIS A 217 13.01 -4.68 -0.28
CA HIS A 217 12.24 -5.86 0.12
C HIS A 217 10.86 -5.46 0.66
N VAL A 218 9.87 -6.34 0.53
CA VAL A 218 8.53 -6.12 1.08
C VAL A 218 8.35 -6.94 2.35
N GLN A 219 7.93 -6.29 3.42
CA GLN A 219 7.67 -6.91 4.72
C GLN A 219 6.22 -6.66 5.16
N VAL A 220 5.66 -7.65 5.87
CA VAL A 220 4.38 -7.50 6.55
C VAL A 220 4.62 -6.85 7.90
N ILE A 221 3.94 -5.73 8.16
CA ILE A 221 4.01 -4.97 9.40
C ILE A 221 2.69 -5.11 10.16
N GLN A 222 2.80 -5.35 11.47
CA GLN A 222 1.70 -5.36 12.43
C GLN A 222 1.71 -4.07 13.29
N PRO A 223 0.58 -3.73 13.93
CA PRO A 223 0.50 -2.57 14.82
C PRO A 223 1.56 -2.60 15.92
N GLY A 224 2.21 -1.46 16.17
CA GLY A 224 3.19 -1.28 17.24
C GLY A 224 4.62 -1.71 16.88
N GLN A 225 4.83 -2.29 15.69
CA GLN A 225 6.18 -2.65 15.22
C GLN A 225 6.97 -1.44 14.71
N VAL A 226 6.32 -0.30 14.46
CA VAL A 226 6.93 0.89 13.86
C VAL A 226 7.21 1.95 14.93
N THR A 227 8.46 2.39 15.00
CA THR A 227 8.89 3.51 15.85
C THR A 227 8.38 4.84 15.31
N TRP A 228 8.47 5.90 16.13
CA TRP A 228 8.12 7.27 15.71
C TRP A 228 8.77 7.70 14.39
N GLN A 229 10.01 7.26 14.18
CA GLN A 229 10.86 7.60 13.03
C GLN A 229 10.70 6.62 11.85
N LEU A 230 9.67 5.77 11.89
CA LEU A 230 9.33 4.81 10.83
C LEU A 230 10.34 3.67 10.66
N PHE A 231 10.99 3.26 11.76
CA PHE A 231 11.83 2.06 11.83
C PHE A 231 11.13 0.89 12.47
N LEU A 232 11.48 -0.31 12.04
CA LEU A 232 11.09 -1.54 12.72
C LEU A 232 11.85 -1.72 14.04
N GLN A 233 11.10 -1.98 15.12
CA GLN A 233 11.61 -2.28 16.46
C GLN A 233 12.32 -3.64 16.50
#